data_AF-A0A1M4MHN9-F1
#
_entry.id   AF-A0A1M4MHN9-F1
#
_cell.length_a   1.000
_cell.length_b   1.000
_cell.length_c   1.000
_cell.angle_alpha   90.00
_cell.angle_beta   90.00
_cell.angle_gamma   90.00
#
_symmetry.space_group_name_H-M   'P 1'
#
loop_
_entity.id
_entity.type
_entity.pdbx_description
1 polymer ?
#
loop_
_entity_poly.entity_id
_entity_poly.type
_entity_poly.pdbx_seq_one_letter_code
_entity_poly.pdbx_strand_id
1 'polypeptide(L)'
;MMTGITGTPGTGKTSVAAELERRGHTVVRLTDTVRPYVIEEDRDRQTLVVDVDRWVEEFEPVDGIVEGHLAHLLPCDRVVVLRCRPDVLRRRLAPRNYPAEKVAENVEAEALDVILIETLEEHPGEHVLEVDSTELSAGDCADRIERFIQGVLPPSYGSIDWTDYLEVGR
;
A
#
# COMPACT_ATOMS: atom_id res chain seq x y z
N MET A 1 7.40 16.43 6.86
CA MET A 1 7.76 14.99 6.89
C MET A 1 6.76 14.26 6.04
N MET A 2 7.20 13.56 5.01
CA MET A 2 6.34 12.81 4.10
C MET A 2 6.31 11.33 4.50
N THR A 3 5.13 10.80 4.79
CA THR A 3 4.95 9.37 5.11
C THR A 3 4.14 8.68 4.02
N GLY A 4 4.67 7.61 3.43
CA GLY A 4 3.95 6.78 2.47
C GLY A 4 3.12 5.70 3.15
N ILE A 5 1.86 5.53 2.75
CA ILE A 5 1.04 4.36 3.08
C ILE A 5 0.83 3.56 1.80
N THR A 6 1.50 2.40 1.73
CA THR A 6 1.46 1.47 0.61
C THR A 6 0.93 0.09 1.02
N GLY A 7 0.96 -0.85 0.09
CA GLY A 7 0.49 -2.22 0.21
C GLY A 7 -0.34 -2.63 -1.00
N THR A 8 -0.64 -3.91 -1.11
CA THR A 8 -1.43 -4.46 -2.22
C THR A 8 -2.84 -3.82 -2.27
N PRO A 9 -3.44 -3.60 -3.45
CA PRO A 9 -4.84 -3.19 -3.54
C PRO A 9 -5.77 -4.08 -2.71
N GLY A 10 -6.57 -3.48 -1.81
CA GLY A 10 -7.47 -4.19 -0.90
C GLY A 10 -6.96 -4.38 0.54
N THR A 11 -5.69 -4.05 0.83
CA THR A 11 -5.12 -4.15 2.20
C THR A 11 -5.64 -3.10 3.20
N GLY A 12 -6.46 -2.14 2.75
CA GLY A 12 -7.13 -1.17 3.63
C GLY A 12 -6.57 0.25 3.63
N LYS A 13 -5.57 0.56 2.79
CA LYS A 13 -4.92 1.88 2.68
C LYS A 13 -5.90 3.05 2.72
N THR A 14 -6.89 3.08 1.82
CA THR A 14 -7.88 4.16 1.73
C THR A 14 -8.73 4.30 3.00
N SER A 15 -9.08 3.19 3.66
CA SER A 15 -9.84 3.23 4.92
C SER A 15 -9.00 3.78 6.08
N VAL A 16 -7.72 3.42 6.14
CA VAL A 16 -6.78 3.92 7.15
C VAL A 16 -6.46 5.39 6.89
N ALA A 17 -6.24 5.79 5.64
CA ALA A 17 -6.08 7.18 5.24
C ALA A 17 -7.27 8.05 5.63
N ALA A 18 -8.50 7.61 5.37
CA ALA A 18 -9.70 8.35 5.77
C ALA A 18 -9.80 8.53 7.30
N GLU A 19 -9.38 7.53 8.07
CA GLU A 19 -9.31 7.63 9.53
C GLU A 19 -8.24 8.61 9.98
N LEU A 20 -7.06 8.63 9.34
CA LEU A 20 -6.00 9.60 9.62
C LEU A 20 -6.42 11.04 9.25
N GLU A 21 -7.13 11.24 8.13
CA GLU A 21 -7.74 12.55 7.79
C GLU A 21 -8.71 13.01 8.88
N ARG A 22 -9.57 12.11 9.37
CA ARG A 22 -10.51 12.40 10.47
C ARG A 22 -9.80 12.81 11.76
N ARG A 23 -8.56 12.36 11.96
CA ARG A 23 -7.69 12.71 13.09
C ARG A 23 -6.87 13.99 12.86
N GLY A 24 -6.96 14.60 11.67
CA GLY A 24 -6.34 15.87 11.35
C GLY A 24 -5.05 15.79 10.54
N HIS A 25 -4.69 14.61 10.01
CA HIS A 25 -3.54 14.50 9.09
C HIS A 25 -3.91 14.99 7.69
N THR A 26 -2.99 15.68 7.04
CA THR A 26 -3.08 15.95 5.61
C THR A 26 -2.77 14.67 4.84
N VAL A 27 -3.71 14.21 4.00
CA VAL A 27 -3.52 13.02 3.16
C VAL A 27 -3.67 13.39 1.68
N VAL A 28 -2.67 13.03 0.88
CA VAL A 28 -2.69 13.13 -0.58
C VAL A 28 -2.89 11.74 -1.16
N ARG A 29 -3.93 11.57 -1.98
CA ARG A 29 -4.24 10.30 -2.66
C ARG A 29 -3.52 10.26 -4.00
N LEU A 30 -2.69 9.25 -4.21
CA LEU A 30 -1.91 9.13 -5.44
C LEU A 30 -2.78 8.90 -6.68
N THR A 31 -3.99 8.35 -6.51
CA THR A 31 -4.97 8.20 -7.60
C THR A 31 -5.35 9.54 -8.24
N ASP A 32 -5.18 10.65 -7.52
CA ASP A 32 -5.49 11.99 -8.01
C ASP A 32 -4.27 12.66 -8.65
N THR A 33 -3.06 12.13 -8.42
CA THR A 33 -1.80 12.67 -8.95
C THR A 33 -1.33 11.96 -10.22
N VAL A 34 -1.66 10.68 -10.38
CA VAL A 34 -1.16 9.86 -11.52
C VAL A 34 -1.88 10.13 -12.85
N ARG A 35 -3.04 10.79 -12.85
CA ARG A 35 -3.87 10.99 -14.05
C ARG A 35 -3.13 11.66 -15.23
N PRO A 36 -2.31 12.70 -15.03
CA PRO A 36 -1.55 13.33 -16.12
C PRO A 36 -0.46 12.43 -16.72
N TYR A 37 -0.14 11.32 -16.07
CA TYR A 37 0.93 10.39 -16.43
C TYR A 37 0.40 9.07 -17.00
N VAL A 38 -0.91 8.95 -17.20
CA VAL A 38 -1.52 7.78 -17.85
C VAL A 38 -1.16 7.78 -19.34
N ILE A 39 -0.47 6.73 -19.78
CA ILE A 39 -0.06 6.55 -21.18
C ILE A 39 -0.99 5.60 -21.94
N GLU A 40 -1.65 4.66 -21.24
CA GLU A 40 -2.57 3.70 -21.83
C GLU A 40 -3.62 3.23 -20.80
N GLU A 41 -4.81 2.86 -21.30
CA GLU A 41 -5.82 2.15 -20.52
C GLU A 41 -5.92 0.71 -21.04
N ASP A 42 -5.47 -0.24 -20.23
CA ASP A 42 -5.63 -1.67 -20.49
C ASP A 42 -7.01 -2.11 -20.01
N ARG A 43 -7.94 -2.21 -20.96
CA ARG A 43 -9.34 -2.58 -20.69
C ARG A 43 -9.51 -4.04 -20.29
N ASP A 44 -8.65 -4.93 -20.79
CA ASP A 44 -8.73 -6.35 -20.52
C ASP A 44 -8.35 -6.63 -19.07
N ARG A 45 -7.30 -5.96 -18.58
CA ARG A 45 -6.85 -6.01 -17.18
C ARG A 45 -7.53 -4.97 -16.28
N GLN A 46 -8.43 -4.15 -16.84
CA GLN A 46 -9.10 -3.03 -16.17
C GLN A 46 -8.13 -2.14 -15.37
N THR A 47 -6.98 -1.79 -15.96
CA THR A 47 -5.91 -1.03 -15.28
C THR A 47 -5.42 0.13 -16.15
N LEU A 48 -4.85 1.13 -15.48
CA LEU A 48 -4.17 2.23 -16.16
C LEU A 48 -2.68 1.92 -16.21
N VAL A 49 -2.08 2.10 -17.37
CA VAL A 49 -0.63 2.09 -17.54
C VAL A 49 -0.15 3.52 -17.32
N VAL A 50 0.68 3.69 -16.30
CA VAL A 50 1.22 4.99 -15.87
C VAL A 50 2.70 5.03 -16.22
N ASP A 51 3.16 6.17 -16.73
CA ASP A 51 4.60 6.48 -16.80
C ASP A 51 5.09 6.81 -15.38
N VAL A 52 5.46 5.75 -14.66
CA VAL A 52 5.81 5.80 -13.24
C VAL A 52 7.08 6.61 -13.02
N ASP A 53 8.10 6.43 -13.87
CA ASP A 53 9.37 7.16 -13.77
C ASP A 53 9.13 8.66 -13.85
N ARG A 54 8.40 9.10 -14.88
CA ARG A 54 8.05 10.52 -15.04
C ARG A 54 7.18 11.04 -13.89
N TRP A 55 6.23 10.25 -13.42
CA TRP A 55 5.37 10.63 -12.29
C TRP A 55 6.19 10.83 -11.01
N VAL A 56 7.14 9.94 -10.72
CA VAL A 56 8.03 10.04 -9.54
C VAL A 56 8.96 11.25 -9.67
N GLU A 57 9.58 11.46 -10.85
CA GLU A 57 10.48 12.59 -11.10
C GLU A 57 9.79 13.96 -10.95
N GLU A 58 8.52 14.06 -11.35
CA GLU A 58 7.74 15.30 -11.28
C GLU A 58 6.94 15.46 -9.96
N PHE A 59 6.94 14.46 -9.07
CA PHE A 59 6.14 14.52 -7.84
C PHE A 59 6.72 15.56 -6.85
N GLU A 60 5.94 16.58 -6.53
CA GLU A 60 6.31 17.57 -5.51
C GLU A 60 6.10 16.99 -4.10
N PRO A 61 7.15 16.92 -3.24
CA PRO A 61 7.02 16.42 -1.88
C PRO A 61 6.00 17.22 -1.07
N VAL A 62 5.25 16.51 -0.22
CA VAL A 62 4.20 17.10 0.62
C VAL A 62 4.51 16.96 2.10
N ASP A 63 3.99 17.88 2.92
CA ASP A 63 4.02 17.74 4.37
C ASP A 63 2.77 17.00 4.85
N GLY A 64 2.93 15.70 5.12
CA GLY A 64 1.83 14.83 5.49
C GLY A 64 1.99 13.41 4.98
N ILE A 65 0.86 12.80 4.62
CA ILE A 65 0.77 11.39 4.26
C ILE A 65 0.40 11.27 2.78
N VAL A 66 1.08 10.37 2.06
CA VAL A 66 0.71 9.99 0.69
C VAL A 66 0.15 8.58 0.69
N GLU A 67 -1.06 8.39 0.16
CA GLU A 67 -1.74 7.09 0.13
C GLU A 67 -1.85 6.56 -1.30
N GLY A 68 -1.33 5.36 -1.50
CA GLY A 68 -1.48 4.64 -2.77
C GLY A 68 -0.55 3.43 -2.84
N HIS A 69 -0.86 2.49 -3.73
CA HIS A 69 -0.02 1.29 -3.91
C HIS A 69 1.37 1.60 -4.48
N LEU A 70 1.56 2.77 -5.09
CA LEU A 70 2.86 3.28 -5.58
C LEU A 70 3.55 4.24 -4.60
N ALA A 71 3.02 4.42 -3.38
CA ALA A 71 3.56 5.40 -2.43
C ALA A 71 5.00 5.11 -1.99
N HIS A 72 5.43 3.85 -2.06
CA HIS A 72 6.80 3.46 -1.74
C HIS A 72 7.82 3.90 -2.80
N LEU A 73 7.40 4.29 -4.00
CA LEU A 73 8.30 4.78 -5.05
C LEU A 73 8.66 6.26 -4.88
N LEU A 74 7.99 6.96 -3.95
CA LEU A 74 8.26 8.36 -3.64
C LEU A 74 9.33 8.47 -2.54
N PRO A 75 10.10 9.58 -2.50
CA PRO A 75 11.15 9.80 -1.50
C PRO A 75 10.58 10.14 -0.11
N CYS A 76 9.87 9.18 0.50
CA CYS A 76 9.25 9.30 1.80
C CYS A 76 10.28 9.23 2.94
N ASP A 77 10.06 10.00 4.01
CA ASP A 77 10.84 9.90 5.25
C ASP A 77 10.52 8.62 6.04
N ARG A 78 9.29 8.10 5.85
CA ARG A 78 8.79 6.86 6.44
C ARG A 78 7.82 6.17 5.49
N VAL A 79 7.81 4.84 5.49
CA VAL A 79 6.87 4.05 4.69
C VAL A 79 6.18 3.02 5.56
N VAL A 80 4.85 2.97 5.47
CA VAL A 80 4.02 1.96 6.08
C VAL A 80 3.50 1.03 4.99
N VAL A 81 3.82 -0.26 5.09
CA VAL A 81 3.31 -1.30 4.22
C VAL A 81 2.15 -2.01 4.93
N LEU A 82 0.92 -1.76 4.46
CA LEU A 82 -0.24 -2.51 4.94
C LEU A 82 -0.29 -3.87 4.27
N ARG A 83 -0.29 -4.91 5.10
CA ARG A 83 -0.40 -6.31 4.71
C ARG A 83 -1.79 -6.85 5.04
N CYS A 84 -2.21 -7.89 4.34
CA CYS A 84 -3.47 -8.57 4.64
C CYS A 84 -3.36 -10.04 4.25
N ARG A 85 -3.81 -10.94 5.12
CA ARG A 85 -3.85 -12.37 4.82
C ARG A 85 -4.56 -12.62 3.47
N PRO A 86 -3.96 -13.40 2.54
CA PRO A 86 -4.45 -13.56 1.17
C PRO A 86 -5.92 -13.99 1.02
N ASP A 87 -6.41 -14.91 1.87
CA ASP A 87 -7.81 -15.36 1.85
C ASP A 87 -8.80 -14.24 2.22
N VAL A 88 -8.41 -13.39 3.18
CA VAL A 88 -9.17 -12.19 3.57
C VAL A 88 -9.08 -11.13 2.48
N LEU A 89 -7.90 -10.93 1.88
CA LEU A 89 -7.71 -9.99 0.78
C LEU A 89 -8.62 -10.34 -0.40
N ARG A 90 -8.69 -11.62 -0.79
CA ARG A 90 -9.60 -12.12 -1.83
C ARG A 90 -11.05 -11.73 -1.54
N ARG A 91 -11.51 -11.90 -0.30
CA ARG A 91 -12.87 -11.51 0.12
C ARG A 91 -13.08 -9.98 0.05
N ARG A 92 -12.07 -9.19 0.43
CA ARG A 92 -12.11 -7.71 0.35
C ARG A 92 -12.12 -7.19 -1.09
N LEU A 93 -11.55 -7.95 -2.03
CA LEU A 93 -11.52 -7.60 -3.46
C LEU A 93 -12.79 -8.02 -4.21
N ALA A 94 -13.53 -9.04 -3.74
CA ALA A 94 -14.72 -9.54 -4.41
C ALA A 94 -15.78 -8.47 -4.76
N PRO A 95 -16.07 -7.46 -3.91
CA PRO A 95 -17.04 -6.41 -4.24
C PRO A 95 -16.57 -5.44 -5.34
N ARG A 96 -15.30 -5.47 -5.76
CA ARG A 96 -14.74 -4.54 -6.75
C ARG A 96 -15.06 -4.90 -8.21
N ASN A 97 -15.78 -6.00 -8.45
CA ASN A 97 -16.16 -6.48 -9.77
C ASN A 97 -14.96 -6.67 -10.73
N TYR A 98 -13.81 -7.06 -10.19
CA TYR A 98 -12.63 -7.41 -10.98
C TYR A 98 -12.78 -8.80 -11.60
N PRO A 99 -12.14 -9.04 -12.77
CA PRO A 99 -11.93 -10.38 -13.28
C PRO A 99 -11.27 -11.28 -12.23
N ALA A 100 -11.61 -12.57 -12.23
CA ALA A 100 -11.06 -13.53 -11.28
C ALA A 100 -9.52 -13.59 -11.34
N GLU A 101 -8.95 -13.47 -12.55
CA GLU A 101 -7.51 -13.41 -12.79
C GLU A 101 -6.86 -12.20 -12.11
N LYS A 102 -7.49 -11.02 -12.20
CA LYS A 102 -7.01 -9.80 -11.51
C LYS A 102 -7.05 -9.94 -9.99
N VAL A 103 -8.10 -10.59 -9.45
CA VAL A 103 -8.15 -10.88 -8.02
C VAL A 103 -7.05 -11.86 -7.62
N ALA A 104 -6.81 -12.91 -8.41
CA ALA A 104 -5.74 -13.86 -8.15
C ALA A 104 -4.36 -13.18 -8.19
N GLU A 105 -4.09 -12.36 -9.19
CA GLU A 105 -2.85 -11.59 -9.34
C GLU A 105 -2.54 -10.75 -8.09
N ASN A 106 -3.52 -9.98 -7.60
CA ASN A 106 -3.32 -9.16 -6.39
C ASN A 106 -3.07 -10.04 -5.16
N VAL A 107 -3.81 -11.13 -5.02
CA VAL A 107 -3.70 -11.99 -3.85
C VAL A 107 -2.38 -12.78 -3.85
N GLU A 108 -1.88 -13.18 -5.02
CA GLU A 108 -0.56 -13.79 -5.19
C GLU A 108 0.56 -12.78 -4.94
N ALA A 109 0.44 -11.55 -5.45
CA ALA A 109 1.40 -10.48 -5.18
C ALA A 109 1.52 -10.17 -3.68
N GLU A 110 0.39 -10.19 -2.95
CA GLU A 110 0.40 -10.05 -1.49
C GLU A 110 1.08 -11.24 -0.79
N ALA A 111 0.87 -12.47 -1.27
CA ALA A 111 1.48 -13.65 -0.69
C ALA A 111 3.00 -13.74 -0.96
N LEU A 112 3.45 -13.10 -2.04
CA LEU A 112 4.86 -13.02 -2.46
C LEU A 112 5.58 -11.77 -1.94
N ASP A 113 4.94 -11.01 -1.03
CA ASP A 113 5.52 -9.79 -0.43
C ASP A 113 5.91 -8.70 -1.45
N VAL A 114 5.33 -8.67 -2.65
CA VAL A 114 5.81 -7.81 -3.76
C VAL A 114 5.99 -6.36 -3.33
N ILE A 115 4.97 -5.75 -2.74
CA ILE A 115 5.03 -4.35 -2.32
C ILE A 115 6.01 -4.12 -1.16
N LEU A 116 6.20 -5.11 -0.28
CA LEU A 116 7.20 -5.02 0.79
C LEU A 116 8.62 -5.04 0.21
N ILE A 117 8.87 -5.95 -0.73
CA ILE A 117 10.17 -6.08 -1.39
C ILE A 117 10.51 -4.79 -2.14
N GLU A 118 9.60 -4.30 -2.98
CA GLU A 118 9.76 -3.00 -3.68
C GLU A 118 10.03 -1.86 -2.69
N THR A 119 9.32 -1.83 -1.56
CA THR A 119 9.55 -0.82 -0.52
C THR A 119 10.96 -0.89 0.07
N LEU A 120 11.52 -2.08 0.28
CA LEU A 120 12.86 -2.27 0.85
C LEU A 120 13.98 -2.05 -0.16
N GLU A 121 13.68 -2.11 -1.45
CA GLU A 121 14.60 -1.73 -2.53
C GLU A 121 14.74 -0.20 -2.62
N GLU A 122 13.64 0.53 -2.40
CA GLU A 122 13.60 2.00 -2.48
C GLU A 122 13.95 2.70 -1.16
N HIS A 123 13.70 2.06 -0.01
CA HIS A 123 13.84 2.69 1.31
C HIS A 123 14.75 1.90 2.26
N PRO A 124 15.53 2.59 3.11
CA PRO A 124 16.20 1.95 4.25
C PRO A 124 15.16 1.27 5.15
N GLY A 125 15.44 0.04 5.59
CA GLY A 125 14.53 -0.69 6.47
C GLY A 125 14.20 0.04 7.79
N GLU A 126 15.08 0.93 8.26
CA GLU A 126 14.83 1.79 9.43
C GLU A 126 13.69 2.81 9.22
N HIS A 127 13.25 3.02 7.99
CA HIS A 127 12.11 3.86 7.63
C HIS A 127 10.83 3.06 7.41
N VAL A 128 10.86 1.73 7.51
CA VAL A 128 9.76 0.85 7.10
C VAL A 128 9.04 0.25 8.30
N LEU A 129 7.70 0.35 8.29
CA LEU A 129 6.82 -0.38 9.18
C LEU A 129 5.84 -1.23 8.38
N GLU A 130 5.79 -2.50 8.72
CA GLU A 130 4.80 -3.44 8.24
C GLU A 130 3.63 -3.54 9.24
N VAL A 131 2.40 -3.48 8.73
CA VAL A 131 1.20 -3.60 9.56
C VAL A 131 0.26 -4.65 8.97
N ASP A 132 0.06 -5.75 9.68
CA ASP A 132 -0.99 -6.71 9.38
C ASP A 132 -2.37 -6.11 9.68
N SER A 133 -3.13 -5.81 8.63
CA SER A 133 -4.49 -5.25 8.72
C SER A 133 -5.58 -6.32 8.72
N THR A 134 -5.24 -7.61 8.78
CA THR A 134 -6.20 -8.72 8.60
C THR A 134 -7.36 -8.63 9.58
N GLU A 135 -7.07 -8.46 10.87
CA GLU A 135 -8.05 -8.42 11.97
C GLU A 135 -8.10 -7.04 12.67
N LEU A 136 -7.32 -6.07 12.18
CA LEU A 136 -7.27 -4.72 12.75
C LEU A 136 -8.33 -3.83 12.10
N SER A 137 -8.94 -2.96 12.91
CA SER A 137 -9.77 -1.88 12.37
C SER A 137 -8.89 -0.80 11.72
N ALA A 138 -9.51 0.09 10.94
CA ALA A 138 -8.82 1.27 10.41
C ALA A 138 -8.27 2.16 11.54
N GLY A 139 -8.97 2.24 12.66
CA GLY A 139 -8.53 2.96 13.86
C GLY A 139 -7.28 2.35 14.49
N ASP A 140 -7.24 1.02 14.66
CA ASP A 140 -6.08 0.33 15.23
C ASP A 140 -4.85 0.46 14.31
N CYS A 141 -5.05 0.41 12.99
CA CYS A 141 -3.99 0.66 12.02
C CYS A 141 -3.49 2.11 12.11
N ALA A 142 -4.40 3.09 12.14
CA ALA A 142 -4.06 4.51 12.28
C ALA A 142 -3.27 4.78 13.58
N ASP A 143 -3.67 4.18 14.71
CA ASP A 143 -2.94 4.28 15.98
C ASP A 143 -1.47 3.83 15.84
N ARG A 144 -1.25 2.70 15.17
CA ARG A 144 0.12 2.18 14.93
C ARG A 144 0.93 3.11 14.04
N ILE A 145 0.31 3.62 12.97
CA ILE A 145 0.94 4.55 12.03
C ILE A 145 1.33 5.85 12.72
N GLU A 146 0.43 6.44 13.52
CA GLU A 146 0.72 7.67 14.26
C GLU A 146 1.87 7.46 15.25
N ARG A 147 1.90 6.34 15.97
CA ARG A 147 3.02 5.99 16.86
C ARG A 147 4.33 5.84 16.11
N PHE A 148 4.31 5.31 14.89
CA PHE A 148 5.49 5.20 14.03
C PHE A 148 5.96 6.57 13.54
N ILE A 149 5.03 7.42 13.07
CA ILE A 149 5.30 8.81 12.67
C ILE A 149 5.83 9.65 13.85
N GLN A 150 5.45 9.33 15.08
CA GLN A 150 5.98 9.98 16.29
C GLN A 150 7.32 9.40 16.77
N GLY A 151 7.82 8.32 16.16
CA GLY A 151 9.03 7.62 16.58
C GLY A 151 8.88 6.80 17.86
N VAL A 152 7.64 6.57 18.32
CA VAL A 152 7.32 5.76 19.51
C VAL A 152 7.33 4.27 19.19
N LEU A 153 6.84 3.91 17.99
CA LEU A 153 6.93 2.55 17.48
C LEU A 153 8.19 2.45 16.61
N PRO A 154 9.10 1.48 16.82
CA PRO A 154 10.26 1.30 15.96
C PRO A 154 9.85 0.72 14.60
N PRO A 155 10.72 0.84 13.57
CA PRO A 155 10.56 0.10 12.32
C PRO A 155 10.49 -1.41 12.59
N SER A 156 9.70 -2.11 11.79
CA SER A 156 9.47 -3.54 11.90
C SER A 156 8.92 -4.07 10.59
N TYR A 157 9.59 -5.02 9.96
CA TYR A 157 9.21 -5.58 8.67
C TYR A 157 9.73 -7.01 8.50
N GLY A 158 9.14 -7.77 7.57
CA GLY A 158 9.59 -9.12 7.21
C GLY A 158 9.24 -10.19 8.24
N SER A 159 8.26 -9.92 9.11
CA SER A 159 7.80 -10.85 10.15
C SER A 159 6.53 -11.59 9.79
N ILE A 160 5.89 -11.18 8.69
CA ILE A 160 4.66 -11.74 8.16
C ILE A 160 5.01 -12.68 7.02
N ASP A 161 4.50 -13.91 7.07
CA ASP A 161 4.74 -14.95 6.07
C ASP A 161 3.42 -15.56 5.63
N TRP A 162 3.11 -15.41 4.34
CA TRP A 162 1.92 -15.95 3.71
C TRP A 162 2.22 -17.02 2.66
N THR A 163 3.45 -17.53 2.61
CA THR A 163 3.88 -18.50 1.58
C THR A 163 3.04 -19.79 1.59
N ASP A 164 2.56 -20.22 2.76
CA ASP A 164 1.61 -21.34 2.91
C ASP A 164 0.36 -21.18 2.01
N TYR A 165 -0.08 -19.95 1.73
CA TYR A 165 -1.22 -19.72 0.83
C TYR A 165 -0.94 -20.18 -0.61
N LEU A 166 0.31 -20.10 -1.05
CA LEU A 166 0.75 -20.53 -2.39
C LEU A 166 0.86 -22.05 -2.51
N GLU A 167 1.05 -22.75 -1.39
CA GLU A 167 1.17 -24.21 -1.38
C GLU A 167 -0.18 -24.92 -1.65
N VAL A 168 -1.31 -24.25 -1.37
CA VAL A 168 -2.67 -24.79 -1.53
C VAL A 168 -3.10 -24.90 -3.01
N GLY A 169 -2.28 -24.43 -3.94
CA GLY A 169 -2.50 -24.51 -5.40
C GLY A 169 -2.03 -25.79 -6.08
N ARG A 170 -1.67 -26.86 -5.35
CA ARG A 170 -1.32 -28.19 -5.91
C ARG A 170 -2.40 -29.24 -5.68
#